data_AF-A0A543CWZ1-F1
#
_entry.id   AF-A0A543CWZ1-F1
#
_cell.length_a   1.000
_cell.length_b   1.000
_cell.length_c   1.000
_cell.angle_alpha   90.00
_cell.angle_beta   90.00
_cell.angle_gamma   90.00
#
_symmetry.space_group_name_H-M   'P 1'
#
loop_
_entity.id
_entity.type
_entity.pdbx_description
1 polymer ?
#
loop_
_entity_poly.entity_id
_entity_poly.type
_entity_poly.pdbx_seq_one_letter_code
_entity_poly.pdbx_strand_id
1 'polypeptide(L)'
;MNMPTKDAASRDLEELAAGRRAIDAEGQRRLPVLLGAWASLVFLDYAAKDHVPDRRVRWAVTALCQAATLGLGLLDSRSRPVQPISVDPADTGPRAAAPMAAALVGWGVAERLLVHGLRRSHLPYPNTLVGLILAVGRPAGYLGVLRLAPRPRTDG
;
A
#
# COMPACT_ATOMS: atom_id res chain seq x y z
N MET A 1 -7.74 15.18 40.61
CA MET A 1 -7.25 14.96 39.23
C MET A 1 -6.28 16.11 38.96
N ASN A 2 -4.97 15.88 39.09
CA ASN A 2 -3.97 16.96 38.93
C ASN A 2 -3.81 17.25 37.44
N MET A 3 -4.12 18.48 37.01
CA MET A 3 -3.76 18.92 35.66
C MET A 3 -2.23 18.90 35.52
N PRO A 4 -1.68 18.38 34.39
CA PRO A 4 -0.27 18.49 34.10
C PRO A 4 0.12 19.98 34.02
N THR A 5 1.26 20.32 34.61
CA THR A 5 1.85 21.65 34.48
C THR A 5 2.18 21.96 33.03
N LYS A 6 2.07 23.22 32.61
CA LYS A 6 2.34 23.66 31.22
C LYS A 6 3.70 23.19 30.68
N ASP A 7 4.70 23.08 31.54
CA ASP A 7 6.06 22.63 31.20
C ASP A 7 6.18 21.10 31.03
N ALA A 8 5.22 20.33 31.57
CA ALA A 8 5.12 18.89 31.36
C ALA A 8 4.37 18.61 30.05
N ALA A 9 3.25 19.32 29.81
CA ALA A 9 2.49 19.19 28.57
C ALA A 9 3.28 19.61 27.31
N SER A 10 4.14 20.63 27.41
CA SER A 10 5.01 21.05 26.29
C SER A 10 6.10 20.02 25.99
N ARG A 11 6.73 19.41 27.00
CA ARG A 11 7.70 18.33 26.82
C ARG A 11 7.08 17.09 26.18
N ASP A 12 5.89 16.69 26.64
CA ASP A 12 5.17 15.55 26.06
C ASP A 12 4.82 15.80 24.58
N LEU A 13 4.44 17.02 24.22
CA LEU A 13 4.19 17.41 22.82
C LEU A 13 5.46 17.41 21.97
N GLU A 14 6.59 17.86 22.50
CA GLU A 14 7.88 17.83 21.80
C GLU A 14 8.36 16.39 21.57
N GLU A 15 8.19 15.50 22.55
CA GLU A 15 8.52 14.08 22.44
C GLU A 15 7.65 13.38 21.38
N LEU A 16 6.33 13.65 21.38
CA LEU A 16 5.42 13.15 20.34
C LEU A 16 5.79 13.67 18.95
N ALA A 17 6.15 14.95 18.83
CA ALA A 17 6.56 15.55 17.56
C ALA A 17 7.91 15.00 17.06
N ALA A 18 8.84 14.68 17.96
CA ALA A 18 10.10 14.03 17.62
C ALA A 18 9.87 12.57 17.19
N GLY A 19 9.03 11.83 17.91
CA GLY A 19 8.61 10.47 17.56
C GLY A 19 7.94 10.41 16.19
N ARG A 20 7.03 11.35 15.89
CA ARG A 20 6.37 11.45 14.59
C ARG A 20 7.36 11.68 13.45
N ARG A 21 8.32 12.60 13.63
CA ARG A 21 9.38 12.86 12.63
C ARG A 21 10.26 11.65 12.38
N ALA A 22 10.60 10.88 13.41
CA ALA A 22 11.39 9.66 13.26
C ALA A 22 10.62 8.57 12.48
N ILE A 23 9.33 8.40 12.76
CA ILE A 23 8.45 7.46 12.03
C ILE A 23 8.28 7.88 10.56
N ASP A 24 8.08 9.17 10.30
CA ASP A 24 7.94 9.70 8.93
C ASP A 24 9.23 9.51 8.12
N ALA A 25 10.40 9.80 8.73
CA ALA A 25 11.70 9.63 8.09
C ALA A 25 12.00 8.16 7.78
N GLU A 26 11.72 7.25 8.71
CA GLU A 26 11.88 5.80 8.48
C GLU A 26 10.88 5.31 7.41
N GLY A 27 9.68 5.88 7.41
CA GLY A 27 8.68 5.62 6.39
C GLY A 27 9.14 6.01 4.99
N GLN A 28 9.75 7.18 4.83
CA GLN A 28 10.29 7.64 3.54
C GLN A 28 11.44 6.76 3.05
N ARG A 29 12.26 6.21 3.94
CA ARG A 29 13.37 5.32 3.58
C ARG A 29 12.89 3.94 3.13
N ARG A 30 11.90 3.35 3.81
CA ARG A 30 11.43 1.97 3.54
C ARG A 30 10.46 1.86 2.39
N LEU A 31 9.64 2.89 2.17
CA LEU A 31 8.60 2.88 1.15
C LEU A 31 9.09 2.49 -0.25
N PRO A 32 10.18 3.04 -0.81
CA PRO A 32 10.64 2.64 -2.15
C PRO A 32 11.07 1.17 -2.21
N VAL A 33 11.66 0.62 -1.13
CA VAL A 33 12.05 -0.80 -1.06
C VAL A 33 10.81 -1.70 -1.04
N LEU A 34 9.81 -1.36 -0.24
CA LEU A 34 8.55 -2.10 -0.17
C LEU A 34 7.81 -2.07 -1.51
N LEU A 35 7.71 -0.90 -2.14
CA LEU A 35 7.08 -0.75 -3.46
C LEU A 35 7.85 -1.52 -4.54
N GLY A 36 9.18 -1.50 -4.53
CA GLY A 36 10.02 -2.27 -5.45
C GLY A 36 9.88 -3.77 -5.27
N ALA A 37 9.81 -4.25 -4.03
CA ALA A 37 9.56 -5.66 -3.73
C ALA A 37 8.16 -6.10 -4.21
N TRP A 38 7.13 -5.30 -3.93
CA TRP A 38 5.77 -5.56 -4.43
C TRP A 38 5.71 -5.57 -5.96
N ALA A 39 6.32 -4.58 -6.62
CA ALA A 39 6.37 -4.50 -8.08
C ALA A 39 7.02 -5.75 -8.68
N SER A 40 8.13 -6.20 -8.10
CA SER A 40 8.86 -7.39 -8.54
C SER A 40 8.04 -8.67 -8.37
N LEU A 41 7.36 -8.84 -7.24
CA LEU A 41 6.51 -10.01 -6.99
C LEU A 41 5.31 -10.08 -7.95
N VAL A 42 4.67 -8.93 -8.22
CA VAL A 42 3.56 -8.84 -9.18
C VAL A 42 4.04 -9.17 -10.60
N PHE A 43 5.19 -8.61 -11.01
CA PHE A 43 5.79 -8.92 -12.29
C PHE A 43 6.10 -10.42 -12.42
N LEU A 44 6.77 -11.01 -11.43
CA LEU A 44 7.17 -12.42 -11.45
C LEU A 44 5.95 -13.37 -11.49
N ASP A 45 4.90 -13.09 -10.72
CA ASP A 45 3.67 -13.90 -10.75
C ASP A 45 3.03 -13.91 -12.15
N TYR A 46 3.04 -12.77 -12.84
CA TYR A 46 2.44 -12.65 -14.17
C TYR A 46 3.34 -13.17 -15.29
N ALA A 47 4.66 -12.92 -15.23
CA ALA A 47 5.63 -13.44 -16.18
C ALA A 47 5.68 -14.99 -16.14
N ALA A 48 5.56 -15.59 -14.95
CA ALA A 48 5.53 -17.04 -14.81
C ALA A 48 4.38 -17.71 -15.58
N LYS A 49 3.25 -17.01 -15.78
CA LYS A 49 2.09 -17.55 -16.50
C LYS A 49 2.36 -17.74 -17.99
N ASP A 50 3.31 -16.98 -18.55
CA ASP A 50 3.72 -17.05 -19.96
C ASP A 50 4.97 -17.92 -20.17
N HIS A 51 5.91 -17.91 -19.22
CA HIS A 51 7.23 -18.55 -19.41
C HIS A 51 7.38 -19.93 -18.78
N VAL A 52 6.50 -20.31 -17.84
CA VAL A 52 6.55 -21.63 -17.21
C VAL A 52 5.50 -22.54 -17.86
N PRO A 53 5.92 -23.57 -18.63
CA PRO A 53 4.97 -24.47 -19.30
C PRO A 53 4.22 -25.32 -18.27
N ASP A 54 4.90 -25.74 -17.21
CA ASP A 54 4.31 -26.63 -16.20
C ASP A 54 3.26 -25.93 -15.33
N ARG A 55 2.06 -26.52 -15.27
CA ARG A 55 0.95 -25.96 -14.48
C ARG A 55 1.25 -25.98 -12.99
N ARG A 56 1.89 -27.04 -12.48
CA ARG A 56 2.22 -27.18 -11.06
C ARG A 56 3.26 -26.14 -10.62
N VAL A 57 4.29 -25.96 -11.45
CA VAL A 57 5.34 -24.96 -11.19
C VAL A 57 4.76 -23.55 -11.24
N ARG A 58 3.86 -23.24 -12.18
CA ARG A 58 3.13 -21.96 -12.20
C ARG A 58 2.37 -21.70 -10.90
N TRP A 59 1.60 -22.68 -10.42
CA TRP A 59 0.88 -22.55 -9.15
C TRP A 59 1.81 -22.35 -7.96
N ALA A 60 2.95 -23.05 -7.93
CA ALA A 60 3.95 -22.88 -6.89
C ALA A 60 4.55 -21.45 -6.90
N VAL A 61 4.88 -20.92 -8.08
CA VAL A 61 5.37 -19.54 -8.21
C VAL A 61 4.32 -18.53 -7.77
N THR A 62 3.07 -18.68 -8.21
CA THR A 62 1.97 -17.82 -7.76
C THR A 62 1.78 -17.88 -6.25
N ALA A 63 1.77 -19.08 -5.67
CA ALA A 63 1.63 -19.26 -4.22
C ALA A 63 2.78 -18.59 -3.47
N LEU A 64 4.02 -18.73 -3.94
CA LEU A 64 5.20 -18.09 -3.36
C LEU A 64 5.10 -16.56 -3.43
N CYS A 65 4.73 -16.01 -4.59
CA CYS A 65 4.56 -14.57 -4.75
C CYS A 65 3.46 -14.00 -3.85
N GLN A 66 2.34 -14.71 -3.70
CA GLN A 66 1.25 -14.32 -2.81
C GLN A 66 1.66 -14.40 -1.33
N ALA A 67 2.33 -15.48 -0.93
CA ALA A 67 2.86 -15.63 0.43
C ALA A 67 3.88 -14.53 0.78
N ALA A 68 4.79 -14.21 -0.14
CA ALA A 68 5.75 -13.12 0.03
C ALA A 68 5.06 -11.75 0.13
N THR A 69 4.03 -11.52 -0.67
CA THR A 69 3.22 -10.28 -0.62
C THR A 69 2.53 -10.12 0.72
N LEU A 70 1.92 -11.20 1.25
CA LEU A 70 1.32 -11.23 2.58
C LEU A 70 2.37 -11.01 3.67
N GLY A 71 3.53 -11.67 3.57
CA GLY A 71 4.65 -11.50 4.50
C GLY A 71 5.15 -10.05 4.55
N LEU A 72 5.30 -9.39 3.40
CA LEU A 72 5.65 -7.97 3.33
C LEU A 72 4.58 -7.09 4.01
N GLY A 73 3.29 -7.37 3.79
CA GLY A 73 2.20 -6.64 4.45
C GLY A 73 2.19 -6.81 5.97
N LEU A 74 2.46 -8.02 6.46
CA LEU A 74 2.57 -8.31 7.90
C LEU A 74 3.81 -7.66 8.54
N LEU A 75 4.92 -7.60 7.80
CA LEU A 75 6.13 -6.90 8.25
C LEU A 75 5.92 -5.39 8.32
N ASP A 76 5.25 -4.80 7.32
CA ASP A 76 4.90 -3.38 7.33
C ASP A 76 3.97 -3.04 8.50
N SER A 77 2.90 -3.82 8.70
CA SER A 77 1.93 -3.59 9.79
C SER A 77 2.53 -3.73 11.19
N ARG A 78 3.51 -4.63 11.37
CA ARG A 78 4.25 -4.74 12.63
C ARG A 78 5.14 -3.53 12.89
N SER A 79 5.70 -2.93 11.83
CA SER A 79 6.58 -1.76 11.94
C SER A 79 5.84 -0.43 12.02
N ARG A 80 4.56 -0.42 11.65
CA ARG A 80 3.64 0.71 11.72
C ARG A 80 2.33 0.27 12.39
N PRO A 81 2.30 0.18 13.74
CA PRO A 81 1.03 0.03 14.43
C PRO A 81 0.14 1.19 13.99
N VAL A 82 -1.09 0.88 13.56
CA VAL A 82 -2.10 1.84 13.11
C VAL A 82 -2.08 3.01 14.09
N GLN A 83 -1.60 4.18 13.66
CA GLN A 83 -1.61 5.35 14.53
C GLN A 83 -3.07 5.58 14.93
N PRO A 84 -3.37 5.78 16.23
CA PRO A 84 -4.72 6.11 16.65
C PRO A 84 -5.16 7.33 15.86
N ILE A 85 -6.21 7.11 15.07
CA ILE A 85 -6.74 8.07 14.14
C ILE A 85 -7.27 9.27 14.96
N SER A 86 -7.19 10.47 14.38
CA SER A 86 -7.82 11.69 14.90
C SER A 86 -9.15 11.39 15.61
N VAL A 87 -9.35 11.92 16.82
CA VAL A 87 -10.59 11.74 17.58
C VAL A 87 -11.76 12.50 16.93
N ASP A 88 -11.50 13.33 15.90
CA ASP A 88 -12.52 14.07 15.17
C ASP A 88 -13.31 13.13 14.22
N PRO A 89 -14.63 12.95 14.44
CA PRO A 89 -15.49 12.15 13.55
C PRO A 89 -15.56 12.71 12.12
N ALA A 90 -15.25 13.99 11.91
CA ALA A 90 -15.17 14.60 10.59
C ALA A 90 -13.98 14.07 9.76
N ASP A 91 -12.88 13.73 10.43
CA ASP A 91 -11.65 13.22 9.81
C ASP A 91 -11.60 11.68 9.76
N THR A 92 -12.52 11.00 10.43
CA THR A 92 -12.52 9.52 10.61
C THR A 92 -13.82 8.82 10.23
N GLY A 93 -14.86 9.58 9.88
CA GLY A 93 -16.16 9.04 9.53
C GLY A 93 -16.21 8.35 8.16
N PRO A 94 -17.30 7.61 7.86
CA PRO A 94 -17.50 6.92 6.58
C PRO A 94 -17.34 7.83 5.36
N ARG A 95 -17.65 9.13 5.51
CA ARG A 95 -17.47 10.14 4.46
C ARG A 95 -16.00 10.43 4.14
N ALA A 96 -15.11 10.41 5.13
CA ALA A 96 -13.67 10.61 4.93
C ALA A 96 -13.01 9.35 4.35
N ALA A 97 -13.50 8.16 4.70
CA ALA A 97 -13.02 6.88 4.18
C ALA A 97 -13.58 6.51 2.79
N ALA A 98 -14.76 7.02 2.43
CA ALA A 98 -15.42 6.75 1.15
C ALA A 98 -14.55 7.03 -0.09
N PRO A 99 -13.83 8.16 -0.23
CA PRO A 99 -12.97 8.39 -1.40
C PRO A 99 -11.79 7.40 -1.48
N MET A 100 -11.20 7.01 -0.35
CA MET A 100 -10.18 5.95 -0.33
C MET A 100 -10.76 4.61 -0.76
N ALA A 101 -11.91 4.21 -0.20
CA ALA A 101 -12.56 2.95 -0.55
C ALA A 101 -12.98 2.91 -2.03
N ALA A 102 -13.56 4.00 -2.54
CA ALA A 102 -13.91 4.15 -3.94
C ALA A 102 -12.68 4.09 -4.85
N ALA A 103 -11.58 4.72 -4.47
CA ALA A 103 -10.32 4.65 -5.22
C ALA A 103 -9.73 3.23 -5.23
N LEU A 104 -9.74 2.52 -4.10
CA LEU A 104 -9.28 1.13 -4.01
C LEU A 104 -10.13 0.19 -4.87
N VAL A 105 -11.46 0.32 -4.79
CA VAL A 105 -12.39 -0.49 -5.59
C VAL A 105 -12.26 -0.17 -7.07
N GLY A 106 -12.24 1.12 -7.43
CA GLY A 106 -12.09 1.57 -8.82
C GLY A 106 -10.79 1.09 -9.43
N TRP A 107 -9.69 1.14 -8.68
CA TRP A 107 -8.39 0.60 -9.10
C TRP A 107 -8.45 -0.92 -9.30
N GLY A 108 -9.05 -1.66 -8.36
CA GLY A 108 -9.19 -3.11 -8.46
C GLY A 108 -10.04 -3.55 -9.65
N VAL A 109 -11.10 -2.79 -9.99
CA VAL A 109 -11.93 -3.04 -11.18
C VAL A 109 -11.15 -2.73 -12.46
N ALA A 110 -10.49 -1.58 -12.55
CA ALA A 110 -9.69 -1.19 -13.71
C ALA A 110 -8.58 -2.23 -14.00
N GLU A 111 -7.92 -2.72 -12.95
CA GLU A 111 -6.93 -3.78 -13.05
C GLU A 111 -7.51 -5.07 -13.62
N ARG A 112 -8.67 -5.53 -13.14
CA ARG A 112 -9.33 -6.74 -13.69
C ARG A 112 -9.72 -6.57 -15.15
N LEU A 113 -10.21 -5.40 -15.53
CA LEU A 113 -10.57 -5.10 -16.92
C LEU A 113 -9.34 -5.09 -17.82
N LEU A 114 -8.22 -4.50 -17.36
CA LEU A 114 -6.96 -4.49 -18.08
C LEU A 114 -6.41 -5.91 -18.29
N VAL A 115 -6.37 -6.72 -17.22
CA VAL A 115 -5.93 -8.12 -17.27
C VAL A 115 -6.78 -8.91 -18.27
N HIS A 116 -8.11 -8.74 -18.21
CA HIS A 116 -9.04 -9.44 -19.09
C HIS A 116 -8.90 -9.02 -20.55
N GLY A 117 -8.77 -7.71 -20.80
CA GLY A 117 -8.56 -7.15 -22.13
C GLY A 117 -7.25 -7.61 -22.76
N LEU A 118 -6.13 -7.54 -22.03
CA LEU A 118 -4.82 -7.97 -22.52
C LEU A 118 -4.75 -9.48 -22.73
N ARG A 119 -5.38 -10.29 -21.89
CA ARG A 119 -5.47 -11.75 -22.10
C ARG A 119 -6.29 -12.16 -23.31
N ARG A 120 -7.25 -11.33 -23.72
CA ARG A 120 -8.01 -11.54 -24.97
C ARG A 120 -7.34 -10.91 -26.19
N SER A 121 -6.30 -10.12 -26.01
CA SER A 121 -5.56 -9.54 -27.12
C SER A 121 -4.68 -10.58 -27.80
N HIS A 122 -4.42 -10.41 -29.10
CA HIS A 122 -3.53 -11.27 -29.89
C HIS A 122 -2.03 -10.94 -29.67
N LEU A 123 -1.67 -10.30 -28.57
CA LEU A 123 -0.31 -9.90 -28.29
C LEU A 123 0.55 -11.11 -27.86
N PRO A 124 1.84 -11.14 -28.23
CA PRO A 124 2.78 -12.11 -27.67
C PRO A 124 2.98 -11.82 -26.17
N TYR A 125 2.92 -12.87 -25.34
CA TYR A 125 3.15 -12.81 -23.89
C TYR A 125 2.25 -11.81 -23.15
N PRO A 126 0.91 -11.99 -23.22
CA PRO A 126 -0.04 -11.03 -22.68
C PRO A 126 0.02 -10.91 -21.15
N ASN A 127 0.41 -11.97 -20.43
CA ASN A 127 0.52 -11.87 -18.97
C ASN A 127 1.76 -11.08 -18.55
N THR A 128 2.86 -11.18 -19.28
CA THR A 128 4.10 -10.44 -18.98
C THR A 128 3.88 -8.94 -19.14
N LEU A 129 3.16 -8.51 -20.18
CA LEU A 129 2.76 -7.11 -20.36
C LEU A 129 1.85 -6.62 -19.24
N VAL A 130 0.86 -7.44 -18.84
CA VAL A 130 0.03 -7.15 -17.66
C VAL A 130 0.91 -7.01 -16.42
N GLY A 131 1.84 -7.92 -16.19
CA GLY A 131 2.77 -7.88 -15.07
C GLY A 131 3.59 -6.59 -15.02
N LEU A 132 4.09 -6.13 -16.17
CA LEU A 132 4.84 -4.88 -16.28
C LEU A 132 3.97 -3.66 -15.93
N ILE A 133 2.77 -3.58 -16.51
CA ILE A 133 1.85 -2.46 -16.25
C ILE A 133 1.44 -2.44 -14.78
N LEU A 134 1.14 -3.60 -14.18
CA LEU A 134 0.73 -3.69 -12.78
C LEU A 134 1.89 -3.46 -11.81
N ALA A 135 3.12 -3.84 -12.17
CA ALA A 135 4.31 -3.58 -11.38
C ALA A 135 4.56 -2.07 -11.21
N VAL A 136 4.21 -1.25 -12.20
CA VAL A 136 4.30 0.22 -12.11
C VAL A 136 3.01 0.82 -11.55
N GLY A 137 1.86 0.34 -12.04
CA GLY A 137 0.54 0.87 -11.73
C GLY A 137 0.15 0.67 -10.27
N ARG A 138 0.35 -0.51 -9.67
CA ARG A 138 -0.06 -0.76 -8.29
C ARG A 138 0.69 0.13 -7.28
N PRO A 139 2.03 0.32 -7.37
CA PRO A 139 2.73 1.32 -6.56
C PRO A 139 2.21 2.74 -6.75
N ALA A 140 1.97 3.16 -7.99
CA ALA A 140 1.46 4.49 -8.29
C ALA A 140 0.04 4.72 -7.73
N GLY A 141 -0.85 3.72 -7.89
CA GLY A 141 -2.20 3.73 -7.33
C GLY A 141 -2.18 3.75 -5.81
N TYR A 142 -1.30 2.97 -5.17
CA TYR A 142 -1.12 2.98 -3.72
C TYR A 142 -0.66 4.35 -3.20
N LEU A 143 0.31 4.97 -3.86
CA LEU A 143 0.74 6.34 -3.55
C LEU A 143 -0.41 7.35 -3.76
N GLY A 144 -1.23 7.16 -4.79
CA GLY A 144 -2.43 7.96 -5.04
C GLY A 144 -3.46 7.84 -3.91
N VAL A 145 -3.74 6.62 -3.45
CA VAL A 145 -4.64 6.35 -2.32
C VAL A 145 -4.09 6.92 -1.01
N LEU A 146 -2.77 6.80 -0.76
CA LEU A 146 -2.13 7.41 0.41
C LEU A 146 -2.24 8.94 0.43
N ARG A 147 -2.37 9.60 -0.74
CA ARG A 147 -2.63 11.05 -0.81
C ARG A 147 -4.08 11.39 -0.46
N LEU A 148 -5.00 10.46 -0.62
CA LEU A 148 -6.41 10.60 -0.26
C LEU A 148 -6.69 10.22 1.20
N ALA A 149 -5.69 9.66 1.90
CA ALA A 149 -5.82 9.32 3.30
C ALA A 149 -6.05 10.59 4.15
N PRO A 150 -7.05 10.60 5.04
CA PRO A 150 -7.28 11.72 5.94
C PRO A 150 -6.00 11.99 6.73
N ARG A 151 -5.48 13.21 6.61
CA ARG A 151 -4.36 13.66 7.44
C ARG A 151 -4.93 14.45 8.60
N PRO A 152 -4.44 14.25 9.83
CA PRO A 152 -4.83 15.13 10.93
C PRO A 152 -4.47 16.56 10.54
N ARG A 153 -5.45 17.47 10.64
CA ARG A 153 -5.24 18.91 10.41
C ARG A 153 -4.05 19.39 11.24
N THR A 154 -3.11 20.07 10.58
CA THR A 154 -2.01 20.81 11.21
C THR A 154 -2.34 22.28 11.35
N ASP A 155 -3.62 22.61 11.54
CA ASP A 155 -4.06 23.98 11.76
C ASP A 155 -3.95 24.24 13.27
N GLY A 156 -3.05 25.15 13.63
CA GLY A 156 -2.70 25.53 15.01
C GLY A 156 -3.74 26.41 15.71
#